data_AF-A0A8J3FY98-F1
#
_entry.id   AF-A0A8J3FY98-F1
#
_cell.length_a   1.000
_cell.length_b   1.000
_cell.length_c   1.000
_cell.angle_alpha   90.00
_cell.angle_beta   90.00
_cell.angle_gamma   90.00
#
_symmetry.space_group_name_H-M   'P 1'
#
loop_
_entity.id
_entity.type
_entity.pdbx_description
1 polymer ?
#
loop_
_entity_poly.entity_id
_entity_poly.type
_entity_poly.pdbx_seq_one_letter_code
_entity_poly.pdbx_strand_id
1 'polypeptide(L)'
;MTRHFGVLGRVTLAAVMAVGGLLVAEPAPARAAPPNLGDFQLKPGPHAEDLPGRALRLDEQLPKLGVQNILEDANRIATESASSDTCNHGATNSLKHHGISYCFDDADDGWQYPEKVEWYPQGVTTVADAQADQLWGSKRAILITWYNKDVEQVKGVRVTFLDPDSLRYRHVLLAYPFTNDSGNATYMSLRTTQTAAGTSLHAGGIAWYGRYLYVADTAKGIRVFDTRYIFDLAAAENGDTKDKTQIGRQQGTFYGHGYRFVMPQVYNWVNTNTRQKCTGEGGSSFSFVGLDRSGIDHLTTGEYCNRGDVGDDPVRWGRVARWPLDGSSGRPKLTDGLWKADAAYRLPVPNVQGALSYNDKWYISRSRGDRENGLLYVTKKITSTTGTLEIESAHRADIGVEDLSHWPKSDGRPGRIWTVTEHPGKRMIYACDIEFLNDIDRDTEICGLWRNPPE
;
A
#
# COMPACT_ATOMS: atom_id res chain seq x y z
N MET A 1 81.51 -56.75 -17.39
CA MET A 1 80.61 -57.75 -17.99
C MET A 1 79.20 -57.20 -17.97
N THR A 2 78.73 -56.83 -19.15
CA THR A 2 77.45 -56.21 -19.47
C THR A 2 76.35 -57.28 -19.56
N ARG A 3 75.16 -57.04 -18.98
CA ARG A 3 73.86 -57.71 -19.28
C ARG A 3 72.77 -56.98 -18.45
N HIS A 4 72.09 -55.95 -18.98
CA HIS A 4 70.88 -55.99 -19.84
C HIS A 4 69.74 -56.84 -19.26
N PHE A 5 68.84 -56.18 -18.52
CA PHE A 5 67.46 -56.61 -18.29
C PHE A 5 66.59 -56.07 -19.43
N GLY A 6 65.97 -56.97 -20.19
CA GLY A 6 64.92 -56.62 -21.14
C GLY A 6 63.56 -56.62 -20.46
N VAL A 7 62.82 -55.51 -20.55
CA VAL A 7 61.40 -55.43 -20.19
C VAL A 7 60.63 -55.06 -21.46
N LEU A 8 59.66 -55.90 -21.81
CA LEU A 8 58.74 -55.69 -22.93
C LEU A 8 57.87 -54.46 -22.67
N GLY A 9 57.95 -53.46 -23.56
CA GLY A 9 56.97 -52.37 -23.65
C GLY A 9 55.72 -52.83 -24.42
N ARG A 10 54.56 -52.84 -23.75
CA ARG A 10 53.24 -52.90 -24.39
C ARG A 10 52.81 -51.48 -24.77
N VAL A 11 52.79 -51.17 -26.05
CA VAL A 11 52.15 -49.95 -26.59
C VAL A 11 50.64 -50.18 -26.57
N THR A 12 49.92 -49.38 -25.78
CA THR A 12 48.45 -49.33 -25.80
C THR A 12 48.05 -48.07 -26.54
N LEU A 13 47.42 -48.22 -27.71
CA LEU A 13 46.87 -47.11 -28.49
C LEU A 13 45.57 -46.66 -27.79
N ALA A 14 45.58 -45.48 -27.16
CA ALA A 14 44.35 -44.86 -26.65
C ALA A 14 43.70 -44.05 -27.78
N ALA A 15 42.55 -44.50 -28.27
CA ALA A 15 41.72 -43.74 -29.18
C ALA A 15 40.98 -42.64 -28.38
N VAL A 16 41.31 -41.38 -28.63
CA VAL A 16 40.58 -40.22 -28.11
C VAL A 16 39.35 -40.03 -29.01
N MET A 17 38.16 -40.45 -28.55
CA MET A 17 36.90 -40.01 -29.14
C MET A 17 36.54 -38.63 -28.59
N ALA A 18 36.70 -37.60 -29.43
CA ALA A 18 36.15 -36.29 -29.17
C ALA A 18 34.62 -36.34 -29.35
N VAL A 19 33.88 -36.46 -28.25
CA VAL A 19 32.43 -36.26 -28.24
C VAL A 19 32.22 -34.74 -28.26
N GLY A 20 31.94 -34.19 -29.45
CA GLY A 20 31.45 -32.83 -29.60
C GLY A 20 30.06 -32.71 -28.99
N GLY A 21 29.98 -32.30 -27.72
CA GLY A 21 28.74 -31.94 -27.08
C GLY A 21 28.18 -30.67 -27.74
N LEU A 22 27.12 -30.81 -28.53
CA LEU A 22 26.24 -29.71 -28.88
C LEU A 22 25.63 -29.19 -27.57
N LEU A 23 26.13 -28.07 -27.08
CA LEU A 23 25.42 -27.25 -26.08
C LEU A 23 24.13 -26.77 -26.76
N VAL A 24 23.03 -27.49 -26.54
CA VAL A 24 21.70 -26.99 -26.83
C VAL A 24 21.48 -25.84 -25.86
N ALA A 25 21.53 -24.61 -26.36
CA ALA A 25 21.10 -23.45 -25.58
C ALA A 25 19.65 -23.69 -25.18
N GLU A 26 19.37 -23.75 -23.87
CA GLU A 26 17.99 -23.74 -23.40
C GLU A 26 17.33 -22.46 -23.93
N PRO A 27 16.11 -22.56 -24.51
CA PRO A 27 15.40 -21.36 -24.93
C PRO A 27 15.23 -20.48 -23.69
N ALA A 28 15.62 -19.21 -23.82
CA ALA A 28 15.35 -18.21 -22.78
C ALA A 28 13.86 -18.30 -22.41
N PRO A 29 13.50 -18.26 -21.11
CA PRO A 29 12.10 -18.35 -20.71
C PRO A 29 11.31 -17.30 -21.48
N ALA A 30 10.22 -17.74 -22.12
CA ALA A 30 9.37 -16.84 -22.88
C ALA A 30 8.90 -15.72 -21.94
N ARG A 31 9.26 -14.47 -22.25
CA ARG A 31 8.85 -13.31 -21.47
C ARG A 31 7.32 -13.29 -21.42
N ALA A 32 6.75 -13.19 -20.22
CA ALA A 32 5.29 -13.13 -20.04
C ALA A 32 4.69 -12.06 -20.97
N ALA A 33 3.56 -12.40 -21.60
CA ALA A 33 2.86 -11.47 -22.47
C ALA A 33 2.49 -10.19 -21.70
N PRO A 34 2.65 -8.99 -22.31
CA PRO A 34 2.26 -7.75 -21.68
C PRO A 34 0.78 -7.73 -21.26
N PRO A 35 0.40 -6.97 -20.22
CA PRO A 35 -1.00 -6.83 -19.84
C PRO A 35 -1.84 -6.18 -20.96
N ASN A 36 -3.09 -6.60 -21.08
CA ASN A 36 -4.06 -5.92 -21.91
C ASN A 36 -4.59 -4.66 -21.18
N LEU A 37 -4.34 -3.46 -21.71
CA LEU A 37 -4.86 -2.21 -21.12
C LEU A 37 -6.39 -2.18 -21.03
N GLY A 38 -7.10 -2.94 -21.88
CA GLY A 38 -8.56 -3.07 -21.81
C GLY A 38 -9.08 -3.64 -20.49
N ASP A 39 -8.24 -4.33 -19.72
CA ASP A 39 -8.56 -4.88 -18.40
C ASP A 39 -8.57 -3.81 -17.28
N PHE A 40 -8.05 -2.61 -17.57
CA PHE A 40 -7.83 -1.53 -16.61
C PHE A 40 -8.76 -0.35 -16.89
N GLN A 41 -10.04 -0.58 -16.65
CA GLN A 41 -11.08 0.44 -16.83
C GLN A 41 -12.00 0.46 -15.61
N LEU A 42 -12.15 1.64 -15.04
CA LEU A 42 -13.08 1.90 -13.94
C LEU A 42 -14.24 2.77 -14.43
N LYS A 43 -15.43 2.47 -13.93
CA LYS A 43 -16.64 3.27 -14.08
C LYS A 43 -17.09 3.78 -12.71
N PRO A 44 -17.94 4.83 -12.64
CA PRO A 44 -18.58 5.21 -11.39
C PRO A 44 -19.27 3.99 -10.75
N GLY A 45 -19.07 3.80 -9.46
CA GLY A 45 -19.65 2.68 -8.74
C GLY A 45 -21.12 2.90 -8.36
N PRO A 46 -21.73 1.91 -7.67
CA PRO A 46 -23.07 2.06 -7.14
C PRO A 46 -23.18 3.31 -6.26
N HIS A 47 -24.23 4.10 -6.48
CA HIS A 47 -24.52 5.35 -5.78
C HIS A 47 -23.45 6.45 -5.90
N ALA A 48 -22.53 6.37 -6.86
CA ALA A 48 -21.48 7.38 -7.04
C ALA A 48 -22.02 8.81 -7.14
N GLU A 49 -23.17 9.00 -7.78
CA GLU A 49 -23.82 10.31 -7.92
C GLU A 49 -24.50 10.79 -6.63
N ASP A 50 -24.98 9.86 -5.78
CA ASP A 50 -25.68 10.18 -4.53
C ASP A 50 -24.72 10.46 -3.37
N LEU A 51 -23.54 9.81 -3.36
CA LEU A 51 -22.60 9.83 -2.24
C LEU A 51 -22.21 11.24 -1.78
N PRO A 52 -21.93 12.22 -2.67
CA PRO A 52 -21.66 13.59 -2.25
C PRO A 52 -22.84 14.21 -1.52
N GLY A 53 -24.06 14.01 -2.02
CA GLY A 53 -25.29 14.50 -1.38
C GLY A 53 -25.55 13.83 -0.03
N ARG A 54 -25.18 12.56 0.14
CA ARG A 54 -25.27 11.84 1.42
C ARG A 54 -24.29 12.39 2.45
N ALA A 55 -23.07 12.71 2.04
CA ALA A 55 -22.08 13.36 2.91
C ALA A 55 -22.54 14.76 3.31
N LEU A 56 -23.11 15.54 2.38
CA LEU A 56 -23.65 16.88 2.68
C LEU A 56 -24.80 16.84 3.69
N ARG A 57 -25.70 15.85 3.63
CA ARG A 57 -26.76 15.71 4.65
C ARG A 57 -26.23 15.38 6.05
N LEU A 58 -25.08 14.71 6.14
CA LEU A 58 -24.40 14.52 7.43
C LEU A 58 -23.74 15.82 7.87
N ASP A 59 -23.15 16.58 6.95
CA ASP A 59 -22.51 17.87 7.19
C ASP A 59 -23.48 18.95 7.70
N GLU A 60 -24.74 18.88 7.30
CA GLU A 60 -25.83 19.73 7.83
C GLU A 60 -26.15 19.45 9.31
N GLN A 61 -25.77 18.29 9.85
CA GLN A 61 -26.14 17.83 11.18
C GLN A 61 -24.95 17.67 12.15
N LEU A 62 -23.74 17.55 11.62
CA LEU A 62 -22.55 17.25 12.42
C LEU A 62 -21.48 18.34 12.23
N PRO A 63 -20.88 18.85 13.31
CA PRO A 63 -19.72 19.71 13.20
C PRO A 63 -18.56 18.94 12.56
N LYS A 64 -17.71 19.65 11.82
CA LYS A 64 -16.54 19.10 11.13
C LYS A 64 -15.26 19.84 11.50
N LEU A 65 -14.14 19.11 11.48
CA LEU A 65 -12.79 19.65 11.61
C LEU A 65 -11.95 19.31 10.38
N GLY A 66 -10.96 20.16 10.09
CA GLY A 66 -9.94 19.88 9.09
C GLY A 66 -8.76 19.10 9.68
N VAL A 67 -7.92 18.54 8.79
CA VAL A 67 -6.73 17.75 9.15
C VAL A 67 -5.80 18.49 10.13
N GLN A 68 -5.58 19.79 9.93
CA GLN A 68 -4.77 20.63 10.84
C GLN A 68 -5.26 20.51 12.30
N ASN A 69 -6.54 20.76 12.54
CA ASN A 69 -7.12 20.82 13.88
C ASN A 69 -7.20 19.42 14.52
N ILE A 70 -7.38 18.37 13.71
CA ILE A 70 -7.37 16.98 14.20
C ILE A 70 -5.98 16.59 14.70
N LEU A 71 -4.93 17.06 14.02
CA LEU A 71 -3.54 16.84 14.45
C LEU A 71 -3.18 17.70 15.68
N GLU A 72 -3.74 18.89 15.83
CA GLU A 72 -3.61 19.69 17.06
C GLU A 72 -4.29 19.02 18.26
N ASP A 73 -5.45 18.36 18.05
CA ASP A 73 -6.16 17.57 19.06
C ASP A 73 -5.69 16.10 19.13
N ALA A 74 -4.56 15.76 18.49
CA ALA A 74 -4.06 14.39 18.50
C ALA A 74 -3.83 13.91 19.94
N ASN A 75 -4.32 12.70 20.27
CA ASN A 75 -4.38 12.21 21.64
C ASN A 75 -3.45 11.01 21.93
N ARG A 76 -2.72 10.55 20.91
CA ARG A 76 -1.73 9.47 21.03
C ARG A 76 -0.35 10.01 20.71
N ILE A 77 0.67 9.32 21.22
CA ILE A 77 2.06 9.72 21.12
C ILE A 77 2.82 8.58 20.43
N ALA A 78 3.45 8.90 19.31
CA ALA A 78 4.40 8.03 18.65
C ALA A 78 5.80 8.23 19.25
N THR A 79 6.67 7.26 19.05
CA THR A 79 8.10 7.40 19.32
C THR A 79 8.88 7.45 18.00
N GLU A 80 10.03 8.12 17.98
CA GLU A 80 10.87 8.27 16.79
C GLU A 80 12.23 7.63 17.02
N SER A 81 12.79 7.01 15.96
CA SER A 81 14.23 6.79 15.81
C SER A 81 14.70 7.40 14.49
N ALA A 82 15.66 8.31 14.56
CA ALA A 82 16.27 9.01 13.43
C ALA A 82 17.78 8.69 13.25
N SER A 83 18.31 7.74 14.01
CA SER A 83 19.70 7.27 13.93
C SER A 83 19.81 5.97 13.13
N SER A 84 21.01 5.38 13.04
CA SER A 84 21.23 4.02 12.50
C SER A 84 20.68 2.94 13.44
N ASP A 85 19.41 3.08 13.81
CA ASP A 85 18.66 2.26 14.74
C ASP A 85 17.16 2.36 14.42
N THR A 86 16.35 1.52 15.04
CA THR A 86 14.91 1.43 14.81
C THR A 86 14.12 1.79 16.07
N CYS A 87 12.93 2.37 15.91
CA CYS A 87 12.01 2.51 17.05
C CYS A 87 11.40 1.16 17.47
N ASN A 88 11.42 0.12 16.61
CA ASN A 88 10.92 -1.22 16.92
C ASN A 88 11.88 -2.31 16.39
N HIS A 89 12.65 -2.91 17.31
CA HIS A 89 13.59 -4.00 17.00
C HIS A 89 12.89 -5.32 16.62
N GLY A 90 11.63 -5.50 17.00
CA GLY A 90 10.84 -6.66 16.59
C GLY A 90 10.60 -6.72 15.08
N ALA A 91 10.61 -5.56 14.41
CA ALA A 91 10.40 -5.44 12.98
C ALA A 91 11.66 -5.71 12.12
N THR A 92 12.86 -5.57 12.70
CA THR A 92 14.10 -5.57 11.92
C THR A 92 14.87 -6.90 11.94
N ASN A 93 14.50 -7.85 12.82
CA ASN A 93 15.23 -9.12 13.02
C ASN A 93 16.73 -8.92 13.31
N SER A 94 17.05 -7.95 14.18
CA SER A 94 18.43 -7.56 14.55
C SER A 94 19.24 -6.87 13.45
N LEU A 95 18.64 -6.54 12.30
CA LEU A 95 19.28 -5.70 11.29
C LEU A 95 19.26 -4.24 11.73
N LYS A 96 20.29 -3.50 11.33
CA LYS A 96 20.31 -2.05 11.51
C LYS A 96 19.36 -1.39 10.52
N HIS A 97 18.66 -0.36 10.99
CA HIS A 97 17.78 0.44 10.16
C HIS A 97 18.47 1.75 9.80
N HIS A 98 18.58 2.04 8.51
CA HIS A 98 19.08 3.31 7.99
C HIS A 98 17.92 4.12 7.43
N GLY A 99 17.35 4.96 8.29
CA GLY A 99 16.18 5.75 7.95
C GLY A 99 15.54 6.34 9.19
N ILE A 100 14.44 7.05 8.98
CA ILE A 100 13.59 7.51 10.08
C ILE A 100 12.48 6.47 10.26
N SER A 101 12.20 6.13 11.52
CA SER A 101 11.07 5.27 11.90
C SER A 101 10.24 5.91 13.01
N TYR A 102 8.93 5.72 12.93
CA TYR A 102 7.97 6.10 13.95
C TYR A 102 7.17 4.89 14.40
N CYS A 103 7.10 4.70 15.71
CA CYS A 103 6.38 3.59 16.31
C CYS A 103 5.09 4.08 16.94
N PHE A 104 4.04 3.31 16.74
CA PHE A 104 2.76 3.56 17.38
C PHE A 104 2.87 3.39 18.90
N ASP A 105 1.88 3.90 19.64
CA ASP A 105 1.79 3.62 21.07
C ASP A 105 1.55 2.11 21.34
N ASP A 106 1.76 1.68 22.58
CA ASP A 106 1.68 0.26 22.96
C ASP A 106 0.35 -0.42 22.56
N ALA A 107 -0.76 0.34 22.58
CA ALA A 107 -2.08 -0.19 22.25
C ALA A 107 -2.23 -0.46 20.75
N ASP A 108 -1.65 0.40 19.91
CA ASP A 108 -1.70 0.27 18.46
C ASP A 108 -0.57 -0.61 17.90
N ASP A 109 0.60 -0.69 18.55
CA ASP A 109 1.64 -1.67 18.21
C ASP A 109 1.19 -3.11 18.53
N GLY A 110 0.56 -3.30 19.69
CA GLY A 110 -0.06 -4.56 20.04
C GLY A 110 0.89 -5.68 20.51
N TRP A 111 2.15 -5.35 20.84
CA TRP A 111 3.10 -6.30 21.44
C TRP A 111 2.58 -6.98 22.70
N GLN A 112 1.85 -6.25 23.55
CA GLN A 112 1.45 -6.77 24.87
C GLN A 112 0.40 -7.89 24.79
N TYR A 113 -0.52 -7.82 23.83
CA TYR A 113 -1.63 -8.77 23.65
C TYR A 113 -1.90 -9.03 22.16
N PRO A 114 -0.97 -9.66 21.43
CA PRO A 114 -1.04 -9.83 19.98
C PRO A 114 -2.25 -10.65 19.52
N GLU A 115 -2.83 -11.48 20.40
CA GLU A 115 -4.03 -12.27 20.15
C GLU A 115 -5.34 -11.45 20.27
N LYS A 116 -5.28 -10.24 20.85
CA LYS A 116 -6.43 -9.36 21.09
C LYS A 116 -6.45 -8.12 20.20
N VAL A 117 -5.45 -7.96 19.33
CA VAL A 117 -5.40 -6.82 18.41
C VAL A 117 -6.46 -6.96 17.32
N GLU A 118 -7.32 -5.95 17.22
CA GLU A 118 -8.40 -5.95 16.24
C GLU A 118 -8.08 -5.12 14.99
N TRP A 119 -7.02 -4.31 15.00
CA TRP A 119 -6.64 -3.41 13.91
C TRP A 119 -5.29 -3.78 13.33
N TYR A 120 -5.17 -3.76 12.00
CA TYR A 120 -3.95 -4.07 11.26
C TYR A 120 -3.66 -2.98 10.23
N PRO A 121 -2.48 -2.34 10.25
CA PRO A 121 -2.13 -1.27 9.33
C PRO A 121 -1.79 -1.86 7.96
N GLN A 122 -2.05 -1.10 6.90
CA GLN A 122 -1.88 -1.57 5.52
C GLN A 122 -1.37 -0.47 4.59
N GLY A 123 -2.19 0.55 4.34
CA GLY A 123 -1.86 1.62 3.40
C GLY A 123 -1.05 2.74 4.03
N VAL A 124 -0.25 3.44 3.24
CA VAL A 124 0.43 4.67 3.65
C VAL A 124 0.38 5.73 2.55
N THR A 125 0.16 6.98 2.95
CA THR A 125 0.32 8.14 2.06
C THR A 125 0.81 9.34 2.87
N THR A 126 1.33 10.35 2.20
CA THR A 126 1.88 11.53 2.86
C THR A 126 1.26 12.80 2.30
N VAL A 127 1.38 13.90 3.04
CA VAL A 127 0.95 15.21 2.55
C VAL A 127 1.68 15.67 1.28
N ALA A 128 2.85 15.09 0.97
CA ALA A 128 3.55 15.38 -0.28
C ALA A 128 2.83 14.81 -1.51
N ASP A 129 2.05 13.73 -1.35
CA ASP A 129 1.12 13.26 -2.37
C ASP A 129 -0.03 14.27 -2.54
N ALA A 130 -0.49 14.86 -1.43
CA ALA A 130 -1.66 15.73 -1.42
C ALA A 130 -1.41 17.06 -2.15
N GLN A 131 -0.28 17.71 -1.89
CA GLN A 131 0.04 19.02 -2.47
C GLN A 131 1.54 19.34 -2.49
N ALA A 132 1.91 20.26 -3.38
CA ALA A 132 3.30 20.48 -3.77
C ALA A 132 4.18 21.10 -2.68
N ASP A 133 3.60 21.87 -1.76
CA ASP A 133 4.34 22.49 -0.64
C ASP A 133 4.62 21.52 0.52
N GLN A 134 4.14 20.27 0.42
CA GLN A 134 4.38 19.19 1.39
C GLN A 134 3.90 19.52 2.81
N LEU A 135 2.89 20.39 2.92
CA LEU A 135 2.29 20.81 4.19
C LEU A 135 0.78 20.79 4.06
N TRP A 136 0.05 20.54 5.15
CA TRP A 136 -1.38 20.80 5.23
C TRP A 136 -1.61 21.82 6.32
N GLY A 137 -1.76 23.08 5.93
CA GLY A 137 -1.56 24.20 6.85
C GLY A 137 -0.10 24.23 7.29
N SER A 138 0.15 23.82 8.54
CA SER A 138 1.50 23.72 9.12
C SER A 138 1.98 22.28 9.33
N LYS A 139 1.15 21.28 8.95
CA LYS A 139 1.39 19.88 9.31
C LYS A 139 2.04 19.07 8.19
N ARG A 140 3.02 18.23 8.55
CA ARG A 140 3.69 17.28 7.64
C ARG A 140 3.07 15.88 7.71
N ALA A 141 1.75 15.82 7.58
CA ALA A 141 0.99 14.65 7.95
C ALA A 141 1.36 13.39 7.14
N ILE A 142 1.46 12.27 7.85
CA ILE A 142 1.54 10.90 7.29
C ILE A 142 0.23 10.19 7.66
N LEU A 143 -0.40 9.57 6.66
CA LEU A 143 -1.67 8.86 6.82
C LEU A 143 -1.46 7.35 6.67
N ILE A 144 -2.14 6.58 7.53
CA ILE A 144 -2.03 5.11 7.54
C ILE A 144 -3.43 4.50 7.63
N THR A 145 -3.83 3.65 6.69
CA THR A 145 -5.07 2.87 6.83
C THR A 145 -4.87 1.65 7.70
N TRP A 146 -5.92 1.31 8.43
CA TRP A 146 -6.02 0.06 9.16
C TRP A 146 -7.35 -0.61 8.88
N TYR A 147 -7.35 -1.92 8.65
CA TYR A 147 -8.58 -2.70 8.66
C TYR A 147 -8.81 -3.34 10.02
N ASN A 148 -10.08 -3.52 10.34
CA ASN A 148 -10.50 -4.28 11.51
C ASN A 148 -10.60 -5.77 11.15
N LYS A 149 -9.86 -6.62 11.85
CA LYS A 149 -9.83 -8.08 11.66
C LYS A 149 -10.92 -8.83 12.43
N ASP A 150 -11.61 -8.15 13.34
CA ASP A 150 -12.73 -8.73 14.08
C ASP A 150 -13.86 -9.16 13.13
N VAL A 151 -14.41 -10.35 13.37
CA VAL A 151 -15.50 -10.95 12.60
C VAL A 151 -16.86 -10.77 13.27
N GLU A 152 -16.89 -10.52 14.58
CA GLU A 152 -18.11 -10.27 15.35
C GLU A 152 -18.46 -8.78 15.32
N GLN A 153 -17.48 -7.91 15.61
CA GLN A 153 -17.65 -6.46 15.58
C GLN A 153 -16.91 -5.84 14.39
N VAL A 154 -17.53 -5.94 13.21
CA VAL A 154 -17.00 -5.37 11.97
C VAL A 154 -17.02 -3.83 12.01
N LYS A 155 -15.88 -3.24 12.39
CA LYS A 155 -15.67 -1.78 12.49
C LYS A 155 -15.18 -1.17 11.18
N GLY A 156 -14.78 -1.98 10.20
CA GLY A 156 -14.36 -1.50 8.89
C GLY A 156 -12.94 -0.96 8.87
N VAL A 157 -12.77 0.30 8.50
CA VAL A 157 -11.46 0.93 8.24
C VAL A 157 -11.31 2.20 9.05
N ARG A 158 -10.13 2.41 9.62
CA ARG A 158 -9.74 3.71 10.20
C ARG A 158 -8.48 4.23 9.51
N VAL A 159 -8.24 5.52 9.63
CA VAL A 159 -7.02 6.19 9.17
C VAL A 159 -6.35 6.87 10.35
N THR A 160 -5.07 6.56 10.57
CA THR A 160 -4.20 7.35 11.44
C THR A 160 -3.74 8.58 10.69
N PHE A 161 -3.82 9.74 11.33
CA PHE A 161 -3.15 10.98 10.93
C PHE A 161 -2.03 11.21 11.93
N LEU A 162 -0.77 11.06 11.50
CA LEU A 162 0.43 11.30 12.30
C LEU A 162 1.07 12.63 11.86
N ASP A 163 1.39 13.48 12.83
CA ASP A 163 2.25 14.64 12.63
C ASP A 163 3.66 14.33 13.14
N PRO A 164 4.65 14.12 12.25
CA PRO A 164 6.00 13.76 12.65
C PRO A 164 6.69 14.88 13.45
N ASP A 165 6.30 16.15 13.26
CA ASP A 165 6.94 17.27 13.96
C ASP A 165 6.53 17.33 15.45
N SER A 166 5.35 16.81 15.81
CA SER A 166 4.88 16.73 17.20
C SER A 166 4.92 15.32 17.77
N LEU A 167 5.17 14.31 16.94
CA LEU A 167 5.06 12.88 17.26
C LEU A 167 3.68 12.52 17.84
N ARG A 168 2.63 13.23 17.45
CA ARG A 168 1.27 12.94 17.89
C ARG A 168 0.41 12.47 16.74
N TYR A 169 -0.50 11.55 17.03
CA TYR A 169 -1.42 11.04 16.03
C TYR A 169 -2.85 10.87 16.53
N ARG A 170 -3.76 10.81 15.56
CA ARG A 170 -5.20 10.63 15.79
C ARG A 170 -5.80 9.68 14.77
N HIS A 171 -6.76 8.87 15.21
CA HIS A 171 -7.51 7.99 14.33
C HIS A 171 -8.83 8.63 13.90
N VAL A 172 -9.19 8.42 12.62
CA VAL A 172 -10.46 8.80 12.01
C VAL A 172 -11.10 7.55 11.41
N LEU A 173 -12.36 7.25 11.77
CA LEU A 173 -13.10 6.13 11.21
C LEU A 173 -13.60 6.47 9.80
N LEU A 174 -13.38 5.60 8.82
CA LEU A 174 -13.99 5.75 7.50
C LEU A 174 -15.36 5.07 7.48
N ALA A 175 -16.34 5.75 6.88
CA ALA A 175 -17.71 5.27 6.88
C ALA A 175 -18.38 5.35 5.50
N TYR A 176 -19.36 4.50 5.28
CA TYR A 176 -20.24 4.55 4.10
C TYR A 176 -21.54 5.27 4.45
N PRO A 177 -21.80 6.45 3.89
CA PRO A 177 -23.00 7.21 4.21
C PRO A 177 -24.22 6.69 3.44
N PHE A 178 -25.38 6.70 4.09
CA PHE A 178 -26.67 6.34 3.48
C PHE A 178 -27.83 7.04 4.20
N THR A 179 -29.02 6.91 3.62
CA THR A 179 -30.27 7.32 4.27
C THR A 179 -30.97 6.05 4.77
N ASN A 180 -31.32 5.99 6.06
CA ASN A 180 -32.04 4.84 6.60
C ASN A 180 -33.54 4.86 6.21
N ASP A 181 -34.26 3.79 6.55
CA ASP A 181 -35.67 3.61 6.19
C ASP A 181 -36.59 4.69 6.78
N SER A 182 -36.14 5.38 7.83
CA SER A 182 -36.84 6.53 8.42
C SER A 182 -36.50 7.88 7.75
N GLY A 183 -35.79 7.86 6.62
CA GLY A 183 -35.42 9.07 5.87
C GLY A 183 -34.25 9.86 6.46
N ASN A 184 -33.57 9.34 7.49
CA ASN A 184 -32.50 10.05 8.18
C ASN A 184 -31.12 9.75 7.59
N ALA A 185 -30.27 10.78 7.48
CA ALA A 185 -28.86 10.58 7.16
C ALA A 185 -28.15 9.81 8.28
N THR A 186 -27.38 8.81 7.89
CA THR A 186 -26.62 7.94 8.78
C THR A 186 -25.43 7.35 8.01
N TYR A 187 -24.68 6.46 8.65
CA TYR A 187 -23.56 5.76 8.04
C TYR A 187 -23.36 4.39 8.68
N MET A 188 -22.60 3.54 8.00
CA MET A 188 -22.15 2.25 8.49
C MET A 188 -20.65 2.07 8.24
N SER A 189 -20.04 1.06 8.86
CA SER A 189 -18.63 0.70 8.67
C SER A 189 -18.32 0.48 7.19
N LEU A 190 -17.09 0.77 6.75
CA LEU A 190 -16.65 0.33 5.43
C LEU A 190 -16.55 -1.19 5.36
N ARG A 191 -17.31 -1.78 4.43
CA ARG A 191 -17.39 -3.23 4.24
C ARG A 191 -17.14 -3.66 2.81
N THR A 192 -16.73 -4.91 2.66
CA THR A 192 -16.55 -5.60 1.37
C THR A 192 -17.84 -5.60 0.56
N THR A 193 -18.98 -5.86 1.19
CA THR A 193 -20.33 -5.58 0.69
C THR A 193 -20.98 -4.59 1.65
N GLN A 194 -21.60 -3.52 1.14
CA GLN A 194 -22.19 -2.49 2.00
C GLN A 194 -23.56 -2.90 2.52
N THR A 195 -23.55 -4.02 3.26
CA THR A 195 -24.67 -4.68 3.93
C THR A 195 -24.16 -5.32 5.23
N ALA A 196 -25.07 -5.78 6.09
CA ALA A 196 -24.70 -6.44 7.34
C ALA A 196 -23.87 -7.73 7.16
N ALA A 197 -23.99 -8.40 6.01
CA ALA A 197 -23.24 -9.60 5.68
C ALA A 197 -21.79 -9.34 5.25
N GLY A 198 -21.42 -8.07 5.00
CA GLY A 198 -20.07 -7.71 4.60
C GLY A 198 -19.08 -7.74 5.76
N THR A 199 -17.85 -8.16 5.48
CA THR A 199 -16.70 -8.05 6.40
C THR A 199 -16.04 -6.68 6.28
N SER A 200 -15.13 -6.35 7.20
CA SER A 200 -14.32 -5.13 7.11
C SER A 200 -13.61 -5.06 5.76
N LEU A 201 -13.62 -3.87 5.15
CA LEU A 201 -12.80 -3.62 3.98
C LEU A 201 -11.31 -3.67 4.37
N HIS A 202 -10.48 -4.30 3.55
CA HIS A 202 -9.05 -4.43 3.82
C HIS A 202 -8.28 -3.12 3.71
N ALA A 203 -8.71 -2.21 2.82
CA ALA A 203 -8.07 -0.91 2.58
C ALA A 203 -6.55 -0.99 2.43
N GLY A 204 -6.11 -1.95 1.59
CA GLY A 204 -4.71 -2.36 1.50
C GLY A 204 -3.74 -1.27 1.04
N GLY A 205 -4.23 -0.23 0.35
CA GLY A 205 -3.43 0.95 0.05
C GLY A 205 -4.23 2.23 -0.13
N ILE A 206 -3.54 3.35 -0.01
CA ILE A 206 -4.13 4.69 -0.05
C ILE A 206 -3.27 5.71 -0.78
N ALA A 207 -3.92 6.69 -1.41
CA ALA A 207 -3.25 7.88 -1.92
C ALA A 207 -4.04 9.13 -1.55
N TRP A 208 -3.38 10.12 -0.95
CA TRP A 208 -3.95 11.42 -0.66
C TRP A 208 -3.59 12.39 -1.77
N TYR A 209 -4.57 12.89 -2.52
CA TYR A 209 -4.35 13.80 -3.64
C TYR A 209 -5.30 15.00 -3.58
N GLY A 210 -4.73 16.19 -3.45
CA GLY A 210 -5.48 17.39 -3.08
C GLY A 210 -6.28 17.16 -1.78
N ARG A 211 -7.59 17.31 -1.86
CA ARG A 211 -8.50 17.03 -0.74
C ARG A 211 -8.97 15.58 -0.64
N TYR A 212 -8.70 14.75 -1.66
CA TYR A 212 -9.28 13.42 -1.77
C TYR A 212 -8.34 12.35 -1.23
N LEU A 213 -8.87 11.45 -0.41
CA LEU A 213 -8.20 10.22 -0.02
C LEU A 213 -8.79 9.07 -0.83
N TYR A 214 -7.98 8.49 -1.70
CA TYR A 214 -8.29 7.30 -2.49
C TYR A 214 -7.91 6.07 -1.69
N VAL A 215 -8.82 5.11 -1.57
CA VAL A 215 -8.66 3.90 -0.75
C VAL A 215 -8.99 2.67 -1.59
N ALA A 216 -8.07 1.72 -1.65
CA ALA A 216 -8.27 0.46 -2.37
C ALA A 216 -9.45 -0.35 -1.81
N ASP A 217 -10.30 -0.84 -2.71
CA ASP A 217 -11.31 -1.85 -2.46
C ASP A 217 -11.00 -3.10 -3.29
N THR A 218 -10.34 -4.07 -2.66
CA THR A 218 -9.66 -5.23 -3.27
C THR A 218 -10.34 -5.84 -4.48
N ALA A 219 -11.62 -6.18 -4.36
CA ALA A 219 -12.35 -6.88 -5.41
C ALA A 219 -13.18 -5.95 -6.32
N LYS A 220 -13.27 -4.66 -6.00
CA LYS A 220 -14.21 -3.73 -6.64
C LYS A 220 -13.53 -2.63 -7.39
N GLY A 221 -12.60 -1.90 -6.77
CA GLY A 221 -12.09 -0.64 -7.30
C GLY A 221 -11.53 0.27 -6.23
N ILE A 222 -11.92 1.53 -6.26
CA ILE A 222 -11.39 2.59 -5.38
C ILE A 222 -12.55 3.33 -4.71
N ARG A 223 -12.47 3.51 -3.39
CA ARG A 223 -13.36 4.39 -2.62
C ARG A 223 -12.68 5.73 -2.41
N VAL A 224 -13.45 6.81 -2.42
CA VAL A 224 -12.90 8.16 -2.31
C VAL A 224 -13.57 8.90 -1.17
N PHE A 225 -12.74 9.50 -0.32
CA PHE A 225 -13.13 10.33 0.82
C PHE A 225 -12.63 11.75 0.58
N ASP A 226 -13.26 12.73 1.21
CA ASP A 226 -12.85 14.13 1.11
C ASP A 226 -12.53 14.64 2.51
N THR A 227 -11.25 14.98 2.71
CA THR A 227 -10.65 15.37 4.00
C THR A 227 -11.25 16.64 4.60
N ARG A 228 -12.14 17.34 3.88
CA ARG A 228 -12.94 18.44 4.41
C ARG A 228 -14.16 18.00 5.20
N TYR A 229 -14.60 16.75 5.07
CA TYR A 229 -15.76 16.21 5.79
C TYR A 229 -15.33 15.22 6.87
N ILE A 230 -14.50 15.67 7.82
CA ILE A 230 -14.18 14.87 8.99
C ILE A 230 -15.07 15.35 10.15
N PHE A 231 -16.13 14.60 10.43
CA PHE A 231 -17.13 14.95 11.44
C PHE A 231 -16.61 14.68 12.85
N ASP A 232 -16.87 15.60 13.78
CA ASP A 232 -16.50 15.51 15.19
C ASP A 232 -17.72 15.15 16.05
N LEU A 233 -17.83 13.87 16.40
CA LEU A 233 -18.92 13.37 17.24
C LEU A 233 -18.84 13.89 18.67
N ALA A 234 -17.66 14.26 19.19
CA ALA A 234 -17.57 14.82 20.54
C ALA A 234 -18.06 16.27 20.60
N ALA A 235 -18.03 16.99 19.47
CA ALA A 235 -18.55 18.35 19.36
C ALA A 235 -20.04 18.40 18.99
N ALA A 236 -20.62 17.28 18.53
CA ALA A 236 -22.04 17.19 18.19
C ALA A 236 -22.91 17.07 19.45
N GLU A 237 -24.05 17.78 19.50
CA GLU A 237 -24.99 17.71 20.63
C GLU A 237 -25.53 16.29 20.87
N ASN A 238 -25.64 15.50 19.79
CA ASN A 238 -26.16 14.15 19.78
C ASN A 238 -25.10 13.13 19.32
N GLY A 239 -23.83 13.35 19.60
CA GLY A 239 -22.77 12.38 19.33
C GLY A 239 -22.32 11.61 20.57
N ASP A 240 -22.05 10.31 20.41
CA ASP A 240 -21.48 9.46 21.45
C ASP A 240 -20.13 8.89 21.00
N THR A 241 -19.13 9.05 21.86
CA THR A 241 -17.74 8.61 21.63
C THR A 241 -17.26 7.58 22.66
N LYS A 242 -18.19 6.99 23.43
CA LYS A 242 -17.90 6.03 24.50
C LYS A 242 -18.33 4.62 24.10
N ASP A 243 -19.48 4.47 23.45
CA ASP A 243 -20.00 3.18 23.02
C ASP A 243 -19.20 2.64 21.82
N LYS A 244 -18.52 1.52 22.05
CA LYS A 244 -17.67 0.85 21.06
C LYS A 244 -18.44 -0.09 20.13
N THR A 245 -19.70 -0.38 20.42
CA THR A 245 -20.52 -1.38 19.75
C THR A 245 -21.45 -0.78 18.70
N GLN A 246 -21.85 0.48 18.86
CA GLN A 246 -22.77 1.16 17.95
C GLN A 246 -22.08 1.96 16.85
N ILE A 247 -22.77 2.10 15.71
CA ILE A 247 -22.36 2.94 14.59
C ILE A 247 -23.56 3.61 13.93
N GLY A 248 -23.31 4.78 13.35
CA GLY A 248 -24.30 5.56 12.63
C GLY A 248 -25.31 6.18 13.59
N ARG A 249 -26.43 6.64 13.05
CA ARG A 249 -27.53 7.22 13.80
C ARG A 249 -28.43 6.12 14.37
N GLN A 250 -28.46 6.01 15.71
CA GLN A 250 -29.34 5.11 16.46
C GLN A 250 -30.19 5.95 17.42
N GLN A 251 -31.51 5.87 17.28
CA GLN A 251 -32.47 6.62 18.14
C GLN A 251 -32.12 8.12 18.27
N GLY A 252 -31.67 8.73 17.17
CA GLY A 252 -31.30 10.14 17.12
C GLY A 252 -29.86 10.48 17.49
N THR A 253 -29.10 9.55 18.09
CA THR A 253 -27.69 9.74 18.49
C THR A 253 -26.73 9.15 17.46
N PHE A 254 -25.63 9.82 17.15
CA PHE A 254 -24.60 9.36 16.23
C PHE A 254 -23.45 8.66 16.96
N TYR A 255 -23.09 7.48 16.50
CA TYR A 255 -22.05 6.64 17.07
C TYR A 255 -20.97 6.31 16.04
N GLY A 256 -19.74 6.19 16.49
CA GLY A 256 -18.59 5.84 15.66
C GLY A 256 -17.75 4.71 16.24
N HIS A 257 -18.33 3.68 16.87
CA HIS A 257 -17.57 2.64 17.59
C HIS A 257 -16.55 3.20 18.60
N GLY A 258 -16.94 4.26 19.32
CA GLY A 258 -16.08 4.97 20.27
C GLY A 258 -15.03 5.89 19.63
N TYR A 259 -15.00 6.02 18.30
CA TYR A 259 -14.19 7.04 17.62
C TYR A 259 -14.86 8.41 17.71
N ARG A 260 -14.05 9.44 17.95
CA ARG A 260 -14.48 10.84 17.90
C ARG A 260 -14.72 11.32 16.47
N PHE A 261 -13.90 10.88 15.53
CA PHE A 261 -13.87 11.40 14.17
C PHE A 261 -14.36 10.38 13.16
N VAL A 262 -15.28 10.79 12.27
CA VAL A 262 -15.81 9.96 11.18
C VAL A 262 -15.69 10.71 9.86
N MET A 263 -15.16 10.06 8.83
CA MET A 263 -15.05 10.61 7.47
C MET A 263 -15.89 9.77 6.50
N PRO A 264 -16.97 10.32 5.91
CA PRO A 264 -17.84 9.59 5.00
C PRO A 264 -17.24 9.50 3.59
N GLN A 265 -17.52 8.39 2.92
CA GLN A 265 -17.21 8.21 1.49
C GLN A 265 -18.00 9.21 0.63
N VAL A 266 -17.35 9.84 -0.34
CA VAL A 266 -17.97 10.82 -1.25
C VAL A 266 -18.05 10.36 -2.70
N TYR A 267 -17.18 9.43 -3.14
CA TYR A 267 -17.25 8.82 -4.46
C TYR A 267 -16.75 7.37 -4.43
N ASN A 268 -16.98 6.64 -5.51
CA ASN A 268 -16.34 5.36 -5.77
C ASN A 268 -16.15 5.12 -7.28
N TRP A 269 -15.18 4.28 -7.58
CA TRP A 269 -14.85 3.79 -8.90
C TRP A 269 -14.79 2.27 -8.82
N VAL A 270 -15.41 1.57 -9.76
CA VAL A 270 -15.44 0.10 -9.78
C VAL A 270 -15.02 -0.42 -11.14
N ASN A 271 -14.40 -1.59 -11.17
CA ASN A 271 -14.04 -2.26 -12.40
C ASN A 271 -15.26 -2.41 -13.32
N THR A 272 -15.02 -2.21 -14.61
CA THR A 272 -15.97 -2.62 -15.65
C THR A 272 -16.11 -4.14 -15.69
N ASN A 273 -15.01 -4.86 -15.42
CA ASN A 273 -14.94 -6.31 -15.28
C ASN A 273 -14.48 -6.68 -13.87
N THR A 274 -15.39 -7.08 -12.99
CA THR A 274 -15.08 -7.34 -11.58
C THR A 274 -14.41 -8.70 -11.36
N ARG A 275 -13.61 -8.76 -10.30
CA ARG A 275 -12.85 -9.95 -9.97
C ARG A 275 -12.54 -10.04 -8.48
N GLN A 276 -12.72 -11.24 -7.88
CA GLN A 276 -12.59 -11.43 -6.44
C GLN A 276 -11.15 -11.70 -5.95
N LYS A 277 -10.32 -12.33 -6.77
CA LYS A 277 -8.94 -12.72 -6.42
C LYS A 277 -8.04 -12.61 -7.64
N CYS A 278 -6.77 -12.24 -7.45
CA CYS A 278 -5.77 -12.13 -8.51
C CYS A 278 -5.38 -13.49 -9.13
N THR A 279 -5.21 -13.54 -10.46
CA THR A 279 -4.52 -14.61 -11.24
C THR A 279 -3.67 -14.01 -12.35
N GLY A 280 -3.46 -12.69 -12.33
CA GLY A 280 -2.76 -11.96 -13.38
C GLY A 280 -3.55 -11.66 -14.66
N GLU A 281 -4.72 -12.24 -14.91
CA GLU A 281 -5.47 -11.96 -16.16
C GLU A 281 -6.89 -11.43 -15.93
N GLY A 282 -7.46 -10.77 -16.95
CA GLY A 282 -8.81 -10.21 -16.90
C GLY A 282 -8.92 -8.99 -15.99
N GLY A 283 -10.10 -8.76 -15.43
CA GLY A 283 -10.37 -7.59 -14.57
C GLY A 283 -9.38 -7.41 -13.42
N SER A 284 -9.06 -6.15 -13.12
CA SER A 284 -8.05 -5.79 -12.13
C SER A 284 -8.50 -6.02 -10.69
N SER A 285 -7.56 -6.30 -9.78
CA SER A 285 -7.76 -6.24 -8.33
C SER A 285 -6.90 -5.14 -7.70
N PHE A 286 -7.32 -4.60 -6.56
CA PHE A 286 -6.70 -3.42 -5.95
C PHE A 286 -6.19 -3.73 -4.55
N SER A 287 -4.94 -4.14 -4.43
CA SER A 287 -4.35 -4.37 -3.10
C SER A 287 -3.70 -3.11 -2.55
N PHE A 288 -3.06 -2.31 -3.39
CA PHE A 288 -2.33 -1.12 -2.98
C PHE A 288 -2.52 0.03 -3.96
N VAL A 289 -2.23 1.25 -3.48
CA VAL A 289 -2.44 2.50 -4.19
C VAL A 289 -1.26 3.41 -3.90
N GLY A 290 -0.66 4.00 -4.94
CA GLY A 290 0.35 5.03 -4.79
C GLY A 290 0.04 6.23 -5.68
N LEU A 291 0.97 7.17 -5.73
CA LEU A 291 0.87 8.36 -6.57
C LEU A 291 2.20 8.63 -7.27
N ASP A 292 2.12 8.93 -8.57
CA ASP A 292 3.24 9.41 -9.36
C ASP A 292 2.97 10.84 -9.80
N ARG A 293 3.82 11.75 -9.33
CA ARG A 293 3.78 13.19 -9.63
C ARG A 293 5.00 13.69 -10.38
N SER A 294 5.79 12.77 -10.96
CA SER A 294 7.02 13.12 -11.70
C SER A 294 6.76 13.73 -13.09
N GLY A 295 5.51 13.69 -13.57
CA GLY A 295 5.08 14.28 -14.82
C GLY A 295 3.61 14.67 -14.75
N ILE A 296 2.79 14.14 -15.66
CA ILE A 296 1.34 14.18 -15.47
C ILE A 296 1.02 13.34 -14.23
N ASP A 297 0.19 13.86 -13.32
CA ASP A 297 -0.15 13.16 -12.09
C ASP A 297 -0.97 11.89 -12.39
N HIS A 298 -0.52 10.75 -11.86
CA HIS A 298 -1.18 9.46 -11.98
C HIS A 298 -1.36 8.83 -10.59
N LEU A 299 -2.53 8.28 -10.35
CA LEU A 299 -2.67 7.27 -9.30
C LEU A 299 -2.06 5.96 -9.81
N THR A 300 -1.31 5.26 -8.96
CA THR A 300 -0.82 3.91 -9.26
C THR A 300 -1.63 2.89 -8.48
N THR A 301 -1.84 1.71 -9.05
CA THR A 301 -2.47 0.58 -8.35
C THR A 301 -1.74 -0.71 -8.66
N GLY A 302 -1.94 -1.73 -7.84
CA GLY A 302 -1.60 -3.08 -8.26
C GLY A 302 -2.28 -4.19 -7.49
N GLU A 303 -2.02 -5.39 -7.98
CA GLU A 303 -2.67 -6.63 -7.58
C GLU A 303 -1.77 -7.41 -6.60
N TYR A 304 -2.36 -7.88 -5.50
CA TYR A 304 -1.72 -8.90 -4.67
C TYR A 304 -2.07 -10.29 -5.20
N CYS A 305 -1.06 -11.00 -5.66
CA CYS A 305 -1.13 -12.39 -6.09
C CYS A 305 -0.25 -13.24 -5.17
N ASN A 306 -0.87 -14.11 -4.36
CA ASN A 306 -0.14 -15.00 -3.44
C ASN A 306 0.58 -16.11 -4.21
N ARG A 307 1.91 -16.24 -4.05
CA ARG A 307 2.74 -17.29 -4.67
C ARG A 307 2.19 -18.69 -4.45
N GLY A 308 1.63 -19.00 -3.28
CA GLY A 308 1.04 -20.32 -3.01
C GLY A 308 -0.13 -20.68 -3.94
N ASP A 309 -0.82 -19.68 -4.51
CA ASP A 309 -1.95 -19.87 -5.42
C ASP A 309 -1.55 -19.78 -6.91
N VAL A 310 -0.50 -19.02 -7.22
CA VAL A 310 -0.10 -18.71 -8.61
C VAL A 310 1.14 -19.45 -9.08
N GLY A 311 1.89 -20.06 -8.15
CA GLY A 311 3.15 -20.75 -8.44
C GLY A 311 4.21 -19.82 -9.02
N ASP A 312 5.12 -20.39 -9.79
CA ASP A 312 6.24 -19.67 -10.41
C ASP A 312 5.91 -19.19 -11.84
N ASP A 313 4.63 -19.00 -12.17
CA ASP A 313 4.20 -18.47 -13.47
C ASP A 313 4.19 -16.92 -13.45
N PRO A 314 5.12 -16.24 -14.17
CA PRO A 314 5.23 -14.78 -14.16
C PRO A 314 4.03 -14.06 -14.77
N VAL A 315 3.22 -14.74 -15.58
CA VAL A 315 1.95 -14.17 -16.06
C VAL A 315 1.00 -13.97 -14.87
N ARG A 316 1.07 -14.83 -13.87
CA ARG A 316 0.14 -14.88 -12.76
C ARG A 316 0.61 -14.14 -11.51
N TRP A 317 1.78 -13.50 -11.51
CA TRP A 317 2.32 -12.77 -10.34
C TRP A 317 1.65 -11.42 -10.05
N GLY A 318 0.69 -11.01 -10.87
CA GLY A 318 -0.05 -9.77 -10.70
C GLY A 318 0.47 -8.65 -11.61
N ARG A 319 -0.21 -7.51 -11.54
CA ARG A 319 0.01 -6.36 -12.42
C ARG A 319 -0.05 -5.06 -11.65
N VAL A 320 0.57 -4.03 -12.22
CA VAL A 320 0.43 -2.63 -11.79
C VAL A 320 -0.09 -1.77 -12.93
N ALA A 321 -0.75 -0.66 -12.62
CA ALA A 321 -1.28 0.27 -13.60
C ALA A 321 -1.13 1.73 -13.16
N ARG A 322 -1.07 2.64 -14.14
CA ARG A 322 -1.07 4.10 -13.96
C ARG A 322 -2.39 4.66 -14.47
N TRP A 323 -3.03 5.49 -13.67
CA TRP A 323 -4.36 6.04 -13.92
C TRP A 323 -4.29 7.57 -13.92
N PRO A 324 -4.51 8.23 -15.05
CA PRO A 324 -4.31 9.68 -15.15
C PRO A 324 -5.30 10.43 -14.27
N LEU A 325 -4.80 11.46 -13.60
CA LEU A 325 -5.59 12.37 -12.77
C LEU A 325 -5.69 13.75 -13.45
N ASP A 326 -6.77 14.45 -13.15
CA ASP A 326 -6.92 15.87 -13.45
C ASP A 326 -6.48 16.68 -12.22
N GLY A 327 -5.30 17.30 -12.31
CA GLY A 327 -4.72 18.09 -11.24
C GLY A 327 -5.47 19.39 -10.92
N SER A 328 -6.37 19.85 -11.78
CA SER A 328 -7.20 21.02 -11.48
C SER A 328 -8.33 20.69 -10.50
N SER A 329 -8.87 19.47 -10.59
CA SER A 329 -10.02 19.03 -9.78
C SER A 329 -9.65 18.06 -8.67
N GLY A 330 -8.46 17.46 -8.74
CA GLY A 330 -8.03 16.38 -7.84
C GLY A 330 -8.70 15.04 -8.14
N ARG A 331 -9.37 14.89 -9.29
CA ARG A 331 -10.23 13.75 -9.66
C ARG A 331 -9.63 12.93 -10.81
N PRO A 332 -10.18 11.74 -11.10
CA PRO A 332 -9.85 11.00 -12.31
C PRO A 332 -9.99 11.81 -13.59
N LYS A 333 -9.02 11.67 -14.49
CA LYS A 333 -9.14 12.17 -15.86
C LYS A 333 -9.91 11.15 -16.70
N LEU A 334 -11.16 11.48 -17.03
CA LEU A 334 -12.07 10.55 -17.72
C LEU A 334 -11.93 10.62 -19.24
N THR A 335 -12.12 9.48 -19.89
CA THR A 335 -12.29 9.34 -21.35
C THR A 335 -13.53 8.49 -21.59
N ASP A 336 -14.52 9.03 -22.29
CA ASP A 336 -15.83 8.39 -22.54
C ASP A 336 -16.57 8.00 -21.25
N GLY A 337 -16.45 8.81 -20.19
CA GLY A 337 -17.07 8.54 -18.89
C GLY A 337 -16.38 7.44 -18.06
N LEU A 338 -15.28 6.87 -18.56
CA LEU A 338 -14.48 5.86 -17.88
C LEU A 338 -13.15 6.46 -17.41
N TRP A 339 -12.66 5.98 -16.28
CA TRP A 339 -11.28 6.17 -15.87
C TRP A 339 -10.46 4.99 -16.41
N LYS A 340 -9.67 5.24 -17.45
CA LYS A 340 -8.88 4.22 -18.15
C LYS A 340 -7.42 4.37 -17.76
N ALA A 341 -6.76 3.28 -17.40
CA ALA A 341 -5.31 3.31 -17.25
C ALA A 341 -4.66 3.53 -18.62
N ASP A 342 -3.58 4.31 -18.66
CA ASP A 342 -2.80 4.55 -19.88
C ASP A 342 -1.47 3.80 -19.89
N ALA A 343 -1.12 3.15 -18.78
CA ALA A 343 -0.02 2.20 -18.69
C ALA A 343 -0.33 1.06 -17.72
N ALA A 344 0.17 -0.15 -18.03
CA ALA A 344 0.08 -1.32 -17.15
C ALA A 344 1.22 -2.31 -17.39
N TYR A 345 1.75 -2.90 -16.32
CA TYR A 345 2.90 -3.80 -16.38
C TYR A 345 2.69 -5.06 -15.54
N ARG A 346 3.26 -6.18 -15.97
CA ARG A 346 3.39 -7.39 -15.14
C ARG A 346 4.36 -7.10 -14.01
N LEU A 347 4.01 -7.55 -12.81
CA LEU A 347 4.92 -7.53 -11.67
C LEU A 347 6.05 -8.57 -11.87
N PRO A 348 7.27 -8.28 -11.42
CA PRO A 348 8.41 -9.17 -11.57
C PRO A 348 8.46 -10.28 -10.51
N VAL A 349 7.63 -10.19 -9.47
CA VAL A 349 7.54 -11.11 -8.33
C VAL A 349 6.11 -11.17 -7.80
N PRO A 350 5.67 -12.29 -7.19
CA PRO A 350 4.40 -12.38 -6.47
C PRO A 350 4.52 -11.79 -5.05
N ASN A 351 3.42 -11.81 -4.28
CA ASN A 351 3.33 -11.33 -2.89
C ASN A 351 3.70 -9.84 -2.69
N VAL A 352 3.48 -9.02 -3.72
CA VAL A 352 3.68 -7.58 -3.65
C VAL A 352 2.60 -6.94 -2.78
N GLN A 353 3.02 -6.15 -1.79
CA GLN A 353 2.10 -5.44 -0.87
C GLN A 353 1.93 -3.96 -1.22
N GLY A 354 2.87 -3.37 -1.95
CA GLY A 354 2.86 -1.95 -2.33
C GLY A 354 3.66 -1.69 -3.59
N ALA A 355 3.21 -0.73 -4.41
CA ALA A 355 4.02 -0.23 -5.52
C ALA A 355 3.63 1.19 -5.94
N LEU A 356 4.64 2.00 -6.22
CA LEU A 356 4.49 3.33 -6.81
C LEU A 356 5.47 3.54 -7.95
N SER A 357 5.14 4.49 -8.83
CA SER A 357 6.02 4.92 -9.92
C SER A 357 6.57 6.32 -9.64
N TYR A 358 7.83 6.55 -10.02
CA TYR A 358 8.46 7.86 -9.97
C TYR A 358 9.62 7.93 -10.97
N ASN A 359 9.66 8.96 -11.82
CA ASN A 359 10.70 9.18 -12.83
C ASN A 359 10.97 7.94 -13.71
N ASP A 360 9.88 7.35 -14.23
CA ASP A 360 9.89 6.16 -15.08
C ASP A 360 10.48 4.90 -14.43
N LYS A 361 10.63 4.87 -13.10
CA LYS A 361 10.91 3.64 -12.35
C LYS A 361 9.70 3.23 -11.52
N TRP A 362 9.68 1.97 -11.11
CA TRP A 362 8.76 1.46 -10.10
C TRP A 362 9.52 1.05 -8.85
N TYR A 363 8.92 1.35 -7.70
CA TYR A 363 9.35 0.91 -6.38
C TYR A 363 8.29 -0.08 -5.88
N ILE A 364 8.73 -1.24 -5.39
CA ILE A 364 7.83 -2.37 -5.12
C ILE A 364 8.20 -2.99 -3.76
N SER A 365 7.26 -3.01 -2.81
CA SER A 365 7.43 -3.74 -1.56
C SER A 365 6.85 -5.15 -1.65
N ARG A 366 7.57 -6.11 -1.07
CA ARG A 366 7.15 -7.51 -0.96
C ARG A 366 7.31 -7.97 0.48
N SER A 367 6.20 -8.31 1.11
CA SER A 367 6.21 -8.95 2.43
C SER A 367 6.61 -10.42 2.31
N ARG A 368 7.32 -10.91 3.33
CA ARG A 368 7.65 -12.32 3.53
C ARG A 368 6.99 -12.90 4.78
N GLY A 369 5.85 -12.32 5.15
CA GLY A 369 5.09 -12.71 6.34
C GLY A 369 5.65 -12.12 7.63
N ASP A 370 5.36 -12.79 8.75
CA ASP A 370 5.53 -12.26 10.09
C ASP A 370 6.86 -12.58 10.78
N ARG A 371 7.77 -13.25 10.05
CA ARG A 371 9.05 -13.75 10.58
C ARG A 371 10.27 -13.28 9.81
N GLU A 372 10.11 -13.02 8.51
CA GLU A 372 11.23 -12.70 7.63
C GLU A 372 11.13 -11.25 7.17
N ASN A 373 12.27 -10.56 7.15
CA ASN A 373 12.37 -9.23 6.56
C ASN A 373 11.87 -9.26 5.12
N GLY A 374 11.06 -8.25 4.77
CA GLY A 374 10.57 -8.07 3.41
C GLY A 374 11.65 -7.60 2.44
N LEU A 375 11.19 -7.25 1.24
CA LEU A 375 12.02 -6.73 0.16
C LEU A 375 11.41 -5.44 -0.39
N LEU A 376 12.28 -4.49 -0.75
CA LEU A 376 11.95 -3.33 -1.55
C LEU A 376 12.73 -3.40 -2.85
N TYR A 377 12.06 -3.50 -3.99
CA TYR A 377 12.68 -3.55 -5.30
C TYR A 377 12.60 -2.20 -6.00
N VAL A 378 13.64 -1.88 -6.76
CA VAL A 378 13.62 -0.79 -7.75
C VAL A 378 13.73 -1.41 -9.13
N THR A 379 12.89 -0.97 -10.06
CA THR A 379 12.93 -1.47 -11.44
C THR A 379 13.87 -0.65 -12.30
N LYS A 380 14.32 -1.25 -13.41
CA LYS A 380 14.87 -0.49 -14.53
C LYS A 380 13.84 0.53 -15.00
N LYS A 381 14.33 1.58 -15.68
CA LYS A 381 13.45 2.57 -16.31
C LYS A 381 12.53 1.92 -17.34
N ILE A 382 11.24 2.22 -17.27
CA ILE A 382 10.26 1.85 -18.30
C ILE A 382 10.43 2.76 -19.52
N THR A 383 10.23 2.20 -20.71
CA THR A 383 10.32 2.92 -22.00
C THR A 383 9.10 2.71 -22.88
N SER A 384 8.09 1.99 -22.38
CA SER A 384 6.84 1.65 -23.05
C SER A 384 5.70 1.84 -22.05
N THR A 385 4.45 1.86 -22.53
CA THR A 385 3.26 1.92 -21.66
C THR A 385 2.79 0.55 -21.18
N THR A 386 3.30 -0.53 -21.78
CA THR A 386 2.99 -1.90 -21.37
C THR A 386 4.22 -2.79 -21.42
N GLY A 387 4.24 -3.84 -20.60
CA GLY A 387 5.33 -4.81 -20.59
C GLY A 387 5.43 -5.58 -19.29
N THR A 388 6.63 -6.10 -19.02
CA THR A 388 6.99 -6.72 -17.75
C THR A 388 8.07 -5.88 -17.10
N LEU A 389 7.85 -5.49 -15.84
CA LEU A 389 8.85 -4.79 -15.07
C LEU A 389 10.09 -5.66 -14.89
N GLU A 390 11.25 -5.04 -14.92
CA GLU A 390 12.53 -5.72 -14.69
C GLU A 390 13.17 -5.13 -13.45
N ILE A 391 13.52 -5.98 -12.48
CA ILE A 391 14.22 -5.55 -11.27
C ILE A 391 15.62 -5.07 -11.67
N GLU A 392 15.99 -3.89 -11.18
CA GLU A 392 17.34 -3.33 -11.26
C GLU A 392 18.09 -3.60 -9.94
N SER A 393 17.43 -3.39 -8.81
CA SER A 393 17.98 -3.64 -7.47
C SER A 393 16.92 -4.15 -6.50
N ALA A 394 17.38 -4.83 -5.45
CA ALA A 394 16.59 -5.29 -4.33
C ALA A 394 17.22 -4.79 -3.03
N HIS A 395 16.39 -4.45 -2.05
CA HIS A 395 16.79 -3.88 -0.77
C HIS A 395 16.02 -4.59 0.35
N ARG A 396 16.61 -4.68 1.54
CA ARG A 396 15.87 -5.23 2.68
C ARG A 396 14.81 -4.25 3.15
N ALA A 397 13.63 -4.78 3.44
CA ALA A 397 12.55 -4.07 4.11
C ALA A 397 12.24 -4.75 5.45
N ASP A 398 11.50 -4.08 6.31
CA ASP A 398 11.14 -4.64 7.61
C ASP A 398 10.13 -5.79 7.48
N ILE A 399 9.98 -6.56 8.56
CA ILE A 399 9.03 -7.66 8.63
C ILE A 399 7.61 -7.12 8.45
N GLY A 400 6.85 -7.71 7.53
CA GLY A 400 5.48 -7.31 7.25
C GLY A 400 5.34 -5.95 6.55
N VAL A 401 6.33 -5.54 5.75
CA VAL A 401 6.25 -4.32 4.92
C VAL A 401 5.01 -4.31 4.02
N GLU A 402 4.30 -3.19 4.00
CA GLU A 402 3.05 -3.00 3.26
C GLU A 402 3.19 -1.94 2.15
N ASP A 403 2.18 -1.09 1.98
CA ASP A 403 2.06 -0.09 0.92
C ASP A 403 3.21 0.92 0.87
N LEU A 404 3.30 1.71 -0.20
CA LEU A 404 4.37 2.69 -0.42
C LEU A 404 3.82 4.09 -0.75
N SER A 405 4.47 5.14 -0.25
CA SER A 405 4.25 6.54 -0.67
C SER A 405 5.56 7.27 -0.87
N HIS A 406 5.61 8.18 -1.84
CA HIS A 406 6.83 8.91 -2.18
C HIS A 406 6.77 10.35 -1.65
N TRP A 407 7.80 10.72 -0.88
CA TRP A 407 8.05 12.09 -0.48
C TRP A 407 9.19 12.65 -1.33
N PRO A 408 8.93 13.57 -2.27
CA PRO A 408 9.96 14.09 -3.14
C PRO A 408 10.94 14.97 -2.36
N LYS A 409 12.20 14.96 -2.82
CA LYS A 409 13.26 15.82 -2.31
C LYS A 409 12.79 17.28 -2.24
N SER A 410 13.07 17.94 -1.13
CA SER A 410 12.88 19.39 -0.94
C SER A 410 14.13 20.01 -0.35
N ASP A 411 14.21 21.35 -0.31
CA ASP A 411 15.42 22.06 0.11
C ASP A 411 15.93 21.55 1.48
N GLY A 412 17.07 20.87 1.44
CA GLY A 412 17.75 20.31 2.63
C GLY A 412 17.28 18.93 3.11
N ARG A 413 16.34 18.25 2.43
CA ARG A 413 15.86 16.90 2.82
C ARG A 413 15.91 15.92 1.64
N PRO A 414 16.44 14.68 1.82
CA PRO A 414 16.46 13.67 0.78
C PRO A 414 15.05 13.25 0.35
N GLY A 415 14.92 12.72 -0.86
CA GLY A 415 13.69 12.07 -1.29
C GLY A 415 13.50 10.76 -0.52
N ARG A 416 12.25 10.36 -0.25
CA ARG A 416 11.95 9.19 0.60
C ARG A 416 10.83 8.33 0.05
N ILE A 417 10.95 7.04 0.27
CA ILE A 417 9.85 6.08 0.13
C ILE A 417 9.39 5.70 1.54
N TRP A 418 8.17 6.12 1.89
CA TRP A 418 7.49 5.78 3.13
C TRP A 418 6.76 4.46 3.00
N THR A 419 6.73 3.68 4.08
CA THR A 419 5.99 2.44 4.21
C THR A 419 5.55 2.20 5.66
N VAL A 420 4.80 1.13 5.89
CA VAL A 420 4.31 0.70 7.21
C VAL A 420 4.42 -0.81 7.34
N THR A 421 4.50 -1.33 8.57
CA THR A 421 4.55 -2.77 8.86
C THR A 421 3.30 -3.30 9.57
N GLU A 422 2.78 -4.45 9.15
CA GLU A 422 1.47 -4.98 9.56
C GLU A 422 1.45 -5.61 10.97
N HIS A 423 2.46 -6.40 11.32
CA HIS A 423 2.29 -7.45 12.33
C HIS A 423 2.40 -6.94 13.77
N PRO A 424 1.55 -7.41 14.71
CA PRO A 424 1.59 -7.01 16.11
C PRO A 424 2.99 -7.17 16.72
N GLY A 425 3.43 -6.15 17.47
CA GLY A 425 4.78 -6.13 18.04
C GLY A 425 5.90 -5.80 17.07
N LYS A 426 5.57 -5.56 15.80
CA LYS A 426 6.50 -5.23 14.73
C LYS A 426 6.04 -4.00 13.97
N ARG A 427 5.09 -3.21 14.50
CA ARG A 427 4.41 -2.15 13.74
C ARG A 427 5.16 -0.85 13.86
N MET A 428 5.50 -0.28 12.71
CA MET A 428 6.09 1.04 12.60
C MET A 428 5.86 1.62 11.21
N ILE A 429 5.98 2.93 11.14
CA ILE A 429 6.04 3.70 9.91
C ILE A 429 7.51 4.01 9.68
N TYR A 430 8.03 3.84 8.48
CA TYR A 430 9.42 4.21 8.23
C TYR A 430 9.65 4.67 6.81
N ALA A 431 10.82 5.28 6.59
CA ALA A 431 11.22 5.78 5.29
C ALA A 431 12.63 5.31 4.90
N CYS A 432 12.76 4.85 3.67
CA CYS A 432 14.05 4.69 3.01
C CYS A 432 14.35 5.92 2.16
N ASP A 433 15.54 6.52 2.30
CA ASP A 433 15.95 7.60 1.40
C ASP A 433 16.17 7.04 -0.02
N ILE A 434 15.53 7.67 -1.00
CA ILE A 434 15.49 7.19 -2.38
C ILE A 434 16.89 7.23 -3.04
N GLU A 435 17.75 8.14 -2.59
CA GLU A 435 19.14 8.21 -3.04
C GLU A 435 19.97 6.98 -2.61
N PHE A 436 19.70 6.40 -1.43
CA PHE A 436 20.38 5.16 -0.98
C PHE A 436 19.82 3.90 -1.65
N LEU A 437 18.57 3.94 -2.14
CA LEU A 437 18.05 2.85 -2.96
C LEU A 437 18.75 2.76 -4.32
N ASN A 438 19.48 3.80 -4.72
CA ASN A 438 20.22 3.84 -5.98
C ASN A 438 21.75 3.73 -5.79
N ASP A 439 22.28 3.64 -4.56
CA ASP A 439 23.73 3.60 -4.30
C ASP A 439 24.12 2.93 -2.95
N ILE A 440 25.27 2.23 -2.95
CA ILE A 440 25.97 1.56 -1.81
C ILE A 440 25.53 0.11 -1.46
N ASP A 441 26.53 -0.78 -1.36
CA ASP A 441 26.44 -2.17 -0.89
C ASP A 441 26.24 -2.26 0.63
N ARG A 442 25.04 -2.66 1.08
CA ARG A 442 24.68 -2.76 2.50
C ARG A 442 23.79 -3.97 2.80
N ASP A 443 24.25 -5.15 2.37
CA ASP A 443 23.53 -6.44 2.47
C ASP A 443 22.99 -6.80 3.86
N THR A 444 23.44 -6.13 4.93
CA THR A 444 23.10 -6.38 6.34
C THR A 444 22.22 -5.30 6.97
N GLU A 445 21.65 -4.40 6.16
CA GLU A 445 20.92 -3.23 6.66
C GLU A 445 19.54 -3.07 5.98
N ILE A 446 18.54 -2.65 6.74
CA ILE A 446 17.23 -2.24 6.20
C ILE A 446 17.41 -0.96 5.39
N CYS A 447 16.69 -0.86 4.25
CA CYS A 447 16.90 0.14 3.20
C CYS A 447 18.26 0.01 2.46
N GLY A 448 19.11 -0.94 2.84
CA GLY A 448 20.37 -1.25 2.18
C GLY A 448 20.20 -2.16 0.96
N LEU A 449 21.08 -2.00 -0.04
CA LEU A 449 21.14 -2.89 -1.20
C LEU A 449 21.41 -4.33 -0.77
N TRP A 450 20.65 -5.28 -1.32
CA TRP A 450 20.82 -6.72 -1.14
C TRP A 450 21.20 -7.40 -2.45
N ARG A 451 22.45 -7.85 -2.60
CA ARG A 451 23.01 -8.40 -3.85
C ARG A 451 22.48 -9.79 -4.23
N ASN A 452 22.14 -10.59 -3.23
CA ASN A 452 21.64 -11.96 -3.40
C ASN A 452 20.31 -12.15 -2.66
N PRO A 453 19.24 -11.46 -3.09
CA PRO A 453 17.92 -11.67 -2.50
C PRO A 453 17.45 -13.10 -2.81
N PRO A 454 16.77 -13.79 -1.88
CA PRO A 454 16.12 -15.06 -2.17
C PRO A 454 14.99 -14.82 -3.18
N GLU A 455 14.77 -15.80 -4.06
CA GLU A 455 13.74 -15.77 -5.10
C GLU A 455 12.31 -15.62 -4.54
#